data_AF-A0A1I0F0E9-F1
#
_entry.id   AF-A0A1I0F0E9-F1
#
_cell.length_a   1.000
_cell.length_b   1.000
_cell.length_c   1.000
_cell.angle_alpha   90.00
_cell.angle_beta   90.00
_cell.angle_gamma   90.00
#
_symmetry.space_group_name_H-M   'P 1'
#
loop_
_entity.id
_entity.type
_entity.pdbx_description
1 polymer ?
#
loop_
_entity_poly.entity_id
_entity_poly.type
_entity_poly.pdbx_seq_one_letter_code
_entity_poly.pdbx_strand_id
1 'polypeptide(L)' 'MNSTYIKNIPHEQIITLASQVEVQTGQVVSKTLAQNEALSITVFSFDKGEEIGTHGSSGDEPWVQFYKELGNLL' A
#
# COMPACT_ATOMS: atom_id res chain seq x y z
N MET A 1 15.95 6.40 -19.76
CA MET A 1 15.88 5.74 -18.44
C MET A 1 14.90 6.53 -17.61
N ASN A 2 13.88 5.88 -17.03
CA ASN A 2 12.91 6.56 -16.17
C ASN A 2 13.46 6.51 -14.74
N SER A 3 13.88 7.66 -14.20
CA SER A 3 14.63 7.79 -12.93
C SER A 3 13.76 7.66 -11.67
N THR A 4 12.50 7.27 -11.83
CA THR A 4 11.50 7.29 -10.77
C THR A 4 11.33 5.92 -10.13
N TYR A 5 11.99 5.71 -8.98
CA TYR A 5 11.93 4.47 -8.21
C TYR A 5 10.61 4.27 -7.45
N ILE A 6 9.97 5.37 -7.03
CA ILE A 6 8.68 5.38 -6.35
C ILE A 6 7.63 5.96 -7.30
N LYS A 7 6.72 5.13 -7.79
CA LYS A 7 5.67 5.46 -8.75
C LYS A 7 4.36 5.79 -8.03
N ASN A 8 3.40 6.32 -8.78
CA ASN A 8 2.00 6.48 -8.35
C ASN A 8 1.77 7.41 -7.14
N ILE A 9 2.70 8.34 -6.90
CA ILE A 9 2.65 9.30 -5.80
C ILE A 9 3.27 10.63 -6.23
N PRO A 10 2.87 11.79 -5.67
CA PRO A 10 3.58 13.06 -5.89
C PRO A 10 5.02 13.03 -5.37
N HIS A 11 5.95 13.63 -6.11
CA HIS A 11 7.35 13.75 -5.73
C HIS A 11 7.63 15.14 -5.18
N GLU A 12 8.63 15.25 -4.29
CA GLU A 12 9.09 16.53 -3.72
C GLU A 12 7.99 17.29 -2.96
N GLN A 13 6.99 16.58 -2.44
CA GLN A 13 5.84 17.14 -1.73
C GLN A 13 5.58 16.38 -0.43
N ILE A 14 5.21 17.11 0.62
CA ILE A 14 4.69 16.52 1.85
C ILE A 14 3.27 16.06 1.57
N ILE A 15 3.00 14.79 1.82
CA ILE A 15 1.70 14.17 1.57
C ILE A 15 1.33 13.24 2.72
N THR A 16 0.03 13.01 2.90
CA THR A 16 -0.49 11.99 3.81
C THR A 16 -0.66 10.69 3.06
N LEU A 17 0.08 9.63 3.42
CA LEU A 17 0.03 8.34 2.72
C LEU A 17 -1.40 7.76 2.63
N ALA A 18 -2.18 7.90 3.70
CA ALA A 18 -3.57 7.46 3.77
C ALA A 18 -4.53 8.20 2.82
N SER A 19 -4.12 9.34 2.25
CA SER A 19 -4.88 10.07 1.21
C SER A 19 -4.59 9.53 -0.20
N GLN A 20 -3.53 8.74 -0.36
CA GLN A 20 -3.09 8.22 -1.65
C GLN A 20 -3.81 6.93 -2.05
N VAL A 21 -4.69 6.40 -1.19
CA VAL A 21 -5.50 5.22 -1.47
C VAL A 21 -6.91 5.44 -0.90
N GLU A 22 -7.92 5.08 -1.69
CA GLU A 22 -9.33 5.25 -1.32
C GLU A 22 -9.89 3.92 -0.82
N VAL A 23 -10.56 3.97 0.33
CA VAL A 23 -11.28 2.80 0.85
C VAL A 23 -12.60 2.71 0.11
N GLN A 24 -12.89 1.54 -0.47
CA GLN A 24 -14.15 1.29 -1.18
C GLN A 24 -14.93 0.20 -0.44
N THR A 25 -16.25 0.37 -0.37
CA THR A 25 -17.14 -0.56 0.34
C THR A 25 -17.05 -1.96 -0.24
N GLY A 26 -16.85 -2.95 0.63
CA GLY A 26 -16.70 -4.37 0.27
C GLY A 26 -15.50 -4.67 -0.63
N GLN A 27 -14.44 -3.86 -0.58
CA GLN A 27 -13.25 -4.05 -1.41
C GLN A 27 -11.96 -3.84 -0.63
N VAL A 28 -10.94 -4.58 -1.06
CA VAL A 28 -9.54 -4.29 -0.80
C VAL A 28 -8.97 -3.56 -2.02
N VAL A 29 -8.53 -2.33 -1.82
CA VAL A 29 -7.87 -1.49 -2.83
C VAL A 29 -6.38 -1.41 -2.48
N SER A 30 -5.53 -1.50 -3.50
CA SER A 30 -4.08 -1.41 -3.31
C SER A 30 -3.42 -0.45 -4.30
N LYS A 31 -2.31 0.12 -3.87
CA LYS A 31 -1.46 0.98 -4.69
C LYS A 31 0.01 0.62 -4.47
N THR A 32 0.62 0.02 -5.48
CA THR A 32 2.04 -0.30 -5.47
C THR A 32 2.85 0.94 -5.85
N LEU A 33 3.77 1.32 -4.97
CA LEU A 33 4.66 2.46 -5.15
C LEU A 33 6.00 2.03 -5.73
N ALA A 34 6.52 0.88 -5.31
CA ALA A 34 7.75 0.31 -5.85
C ALA A 34 7.64 -1.20 -5.85
N GLN A 35 8.15 -1.84 -6.91
CA GLN A 35 8.26 -3.28 -6.98
C GLN A 35 9.45 -3.65 -7.87
N ASN A 36 10.35 -4.44 -7.32
CA ASN A 36 11.46 -5.10 -8.01
C ASN A 36 11.74 -6.45 -7.35
N GLU A 37 12.75 -7.19 -7.82
CA GLU A 37 13.08 -8.52 -7.31
C GLU A 37 13.49 -8.53 -5.82
N ALA A 38 13.94 -7.40 -5.28
CA ALA A 38 14.44 -7.29 -3.92
C ALA A 38 13.50 -6.55 -2.96
N LEU A 39 12.43 -5.89 -3.44
CA LEU A 39 11.58 -5.04 -2.63
C LEU A 39 10.22 -4.80 -3.28
N SER A 40 9.17 -4.89 -2.46
CA SER A 40 7.82 -4.45 -2.80
C SER A 40 7.29 -3.49 -1.74
N ILE A 41 6.81 -2.32 -2.18
CA ILE A 41 6.13 -1.32 -1.36
C ILE A 41 4.72 -1.14 -1.92
N THR A 42 3.73 -1.60 -1.17
CA THR A 42 2.31 -1.47 -1.53
C THR A 42 1.53 -0.90 -0.36
N VAL A 43 0.70 0.10 -0.65
CA VAL A 43 -0.26 0.70 0.30
C VAL A 43 -1.61 0.03 0.07
N PHE A 44 -2.23 -0.47 1.13
CA PHE A 44 -3.55 -1.10 1.09
C PHE A 44 -4.58 -0.28 1.86
N SER A 45 -5.80 -0.28 1.35
CA SER A 45 -7.00 0.15 2.07
C SER A 45 -8.10 -0.89 1.91
N PHE A 46 -8.81 -1.14 2.98
CA PHE A 46 -9.81 -2.18 3.04
C PHE A 46 -11.01 -1.68 3.83
N ASP A 47 -12.20 -2.11 3.40
CA ASP A 47 -13.43 -1.85 4.14
C ASP A 47 -13.41 -2.60 5.48
N LYS A 48 -14.27 -2.17 6.40
CA LYS A 48 -14.39 -2.81 7.70
C LYS A 48 -14.77 -4.29 7.54
N GLY A 49 -13.96 -5.18 8.12
CA GLY A 49 -14.16 -6.62 8.07
C GLY A 49 -13.55 -7.31 6.85
N GLU A 50 -12.91 -6.56 5.94
CA GLU A 50 -12.06 -7.12 4.89
C GLU A 50 -10.64 -7.34 5.41
N GLU A 51 -9.99 -8.39 4.94
CA GLU A 51 -8.63 -8.76 5.33
C GLU A 51 -7.77 -9.04 4.09
N ILE A 52 -6.47 -8.74 4.17
CA ILE A 52 -5.53 -9.27 3.19
C ILE A 52 -4.90 -10.54 3.76
N GLY A 53 -4.94 -11.62 2.99
CA GLY A 53 -4.31 -12.87 3.39
C GLY A 53 -2.82 -12.68 3.59
N THR A 54 -2.28 -13.21 4.68
CA THR A 54 -0.83 -13.20 4.95
C THR A 54 -0.13 -14.10 3.93
N HIS A 55 0.34 -13.54 2.82
CA HIS A 55 1.26 -14.25 1.94
C HIS A 55 2.65 -14.17 2.59
N GLY A 56 3.13 -15.32 3.06
CA GLY A 56 4.43 -15.42 3.70
C GLY A 56 5.54 -15.03 2.73
N SER A 57 6.37 -14.09 3.15
CA SER A 57 7.68 -13.83 2.55
C SER A 57 8.57 -15.06 2.72
N SER A 58 9.11 -15.60 1.63
CA SER A 58 10.37 -16.36 1.74
C SER A 58 11.42 -15.36 2.20
N GLY A 59 12.23 -15.68 3.21
CA GLY A 59 13.07 -14.71 3.94
C GLY A 59 14.07 -13.86 3.11
N ASP A 60 14.16 -14.09 1.80
CA ASP A 60 14.94 -13.31 0.83
C ASP A 60 14.13 -12.19 0.14
N GLU A 61 12.81 -12.11 0.34
CA GLU A 61 11.93 -11.07 -0.19
C GLU A 61 11.44 -10.14 0.93
N PRO A 62 12.07 -8.99 1.21
CA PRO A 62 11.56 -8.07 2.21
C PRO A 62 10.28 -7.36 1.71
N TRP A 63 9.15 -7.66 2.32
CA TRP A 63 7.86 -7.00 2.07
C TRP A 63 7.64 -5.85 3.06
N VAL A 64 7.27 -4.67 2.56
CA VAL A 64 6.83 -3.54 3.40
C VAL A 64 5.37 -3.23 3.08
N GLN A 65 4.50 -3.33 4.08
CA GLN A 65 3.05 -3.18 3.93
C GLN A 65 2.54 -2.06 4.85
N PHE A 66 1.73 -1.15 4.30
CA PHE A 66 1.05 -0.09 5.05
C PHE A 66 -0.47 -0.27 4.93
N TYR A 67 -1.16 -0.12 6.06
CA TYR A 67 -2.58 -0.42 6.19
C TYR A 67 -3.40 0.81 6.60
N LYS A 68 -4.59 0.95 6.02
CA LYS A 68 -5.64 1.88 6.45
C LYS A 68 -6.99 1.16 6.49
N GLU A 69 -7.52 0.95 7.68
CA GLU A 69 -8.87 0.43 7.91
C GLU A 69 -9.87 1.59 8.10
N LEU A 70 -11.10 1.46 7.59
CA LEU A 70 -12.22 2.27 8.06
C LEU A 70 -12.77 1.72 9.39
N GLY A 71 -11.99 1.89 10.46
CA GLY A 71 -12.43 1.65 11.84
C GLY A 71 -12.94 2.96 12.46
N ASN A 72 -14.16 2.93 13.02
CA ASN A 72 -14.86 4.07 13.64
C ASN A 72 -13.90 5.06 14.33
N LEU A 73 -13.87 6.30 13.82
CA LEU A 73 -13.58 7.48 14.64
C LEU A 73 -14.72 7.57 15.68
N LEU A 74 -14.56 6.91 16.82
CA LEU A 74 -15.20 7.33 18.06
C LEU A 74 -14.36 8.43 18.70
#